data_AF-A0A6C0LJ46-F1
#
_entry.id   AF-A0A6C0LJ46-F1
#
_cell.length_a   1.000
_cell.length_b   1.000
_cell.length_c   1.000
_cell.angle_alpha   90.00
_cell.angle_beta   90.00
_cell.angle_gamma   90.00
#
_symmetry.space_group_name_H-M   'P 1'
#
loop_
_entity.id
_entity.type
_entity.pdbx_description
1 polymer ?
#
loop_
_entity_poly.entity_id
_entity_poly.type
_entity_poly.pdbx_seq_one_letter_code
_entity_poly.pdbx_strand_id
1 'polypeptide(L)' 'MKYISLSVFIISFLVGVLYMYLSKPELKIIKVSPNPENINDNIYKDKANNCFKYESEEVPCGSDNSFFSIQN' A
#
# COMPACT_ATOMS: atom_id res chain seq x y z
N MET A 1 -15.37 47.69 -0.13
CA MET A 1 -15.74 46.39 0.46
C MET A 1 -17.17 46.01 0.05
N LYS A 2 -17.48 45.84 -1.25
CA LYS A 2 -18.87 45.77 -1.74
C LYS A 2 -19.18 44.54 -2.62
N TYR A 3 -18.33 43.51 -2.61
CA TYR A 3 -18.46 42.38 -3.55
C TYR A 3 -18.34 40.98 -2.92
N ILE A 4 -17.77 40.84 -1.71
CA ILE A 4 -17.71 39.56 -1.02
C ILE A 4 -18.06 39.76 0.45
N SER A 5 -19.06 39.01 0.91
CA SER A 5 -19.43 38.90 2.31
C SER A 5 -18.53 37.86 2.96
N LEU A 6 -17.64 38.33 3.85
CA LEU A 6 -16.66 37.47 4.53
C LEU A 6 -17.30 36.25 5.21
N SER A 7 -18.48 36.43 5.82
CA SER A 7 -19.22 35.34 6.46
C SER A 7 -19.66 34.27 5.46
N VAL A 8 -20.11 34.64 4.27
CA VAL A 8 -20.54 33.69 3.24
C VAL A 8 -19.34 32.92 2.69
N PHE A 9 -18.19 33.60 2.53
CA PHE A 9 -16.94 32.95 2.13
C PHE A 9 -16.47 31.91 3.15
N ILE A 10 -16.54 32.22 4.45
CA ILE A 10 -16.15 31.28 5.50
C ILE A 10 -17.09 30.06 5.53
N ILE A 11 -18.40 30.29 5.41
CA ILE A 11 -19.38 29.20 5.41
C ILE A 11 -19.17 28.29 4.19
N SER A 12 -19.00 28.84 2.99
CA SER A 12 -18.76 28.03 1.78
C SER A 12 -17.44 27.27 1.85
N PHE A 13 -16.40 27.87 2.42
CA PHE A 13 -15.11 27.21 2.64
C PHE A 13 -15.25 26.01 3.60
N LEU A 14 -15.95 26.18 4.73
CA LEU A 14 -16.18 25.11 5.69
C LEU A 14 -16.98 23.94 5.09
N VAL A 15 -18.00 24.24 4.30
CA VAL A 15 -18.79 23.22 3.57
C VAL A 15 -17.90 22.46 2.58
N GLY A 16 -17.01 23.16 1.86
CA GLY A 16 -16.06 22.52 0.94
C GLY A 16 -15.08 21.58 1.65
N VAL A 17 -14.51 22.00 2.77
CA VAL A 17 -13.63 21.16 3.59
C VAL A 17 -14.36 19.94 4.13
N LEU A 18 -15.60 20.14 4.62
CA LEU A 18 -16.43 19.04 5.11
C LEU A 18 -16.73 18.02 4.01
N TYR A 19 -17.11 18.49 2.81
CA TYR A 19 -17.36 17.62 1.67
C TYR A 19 -16.13 16.78 1.31
N MET A 20 -14.96 17.41 1.20
CA MET A 20 -13.70 16.70 0.94
C MET A 20 -13.40 15.62 1.98
N TYR A 21 -13.67 15.91 3.26
CA TYR A 21 -13.46 14.94 4.35
C TYR A 21 -14.37 13.73 4.23
N LEU A 22 -15.65 13.95 3.91
CA LEU A 22 -16.65 12.88 3.77
C LEU A 22 -16.47 12.08 2.47
N SER A 23 -16.00 12.72 1.40
CA SER A 23 -15.78 12.08 0.10
C SER A 23 -14.42 11.41 -0.04
N LYS A 24 -13.65 11.27 1.05
CA LYS A 24 -12.34 10.63 1.00
C LYS A 24 -12.49 9.17 0.54
N PRO A 25 -11.75 8.72 -0.50
CA PRO A 25 -11.77 7.33 -0.90
C PRO A 25 -11.17 6.44 0.20
N GLU A 26 -11.70 5.23 0.34
CA GLU A 26 -11.11 4.23 1.23
C GLU A 26 -9.66 3.93 0.81
N LEU A 27 -8.76 3.91 1.80
CA LEU A 27 -7.37 3.53 1.58
C LEU A 27 -7.33 2.05 1.19
N LYS A 28 -7.04 1.78 -0.09
CA LYS A 28 -6.83 0.41 -0.56
C LYS A 28 -5.49 -0.09 -0.03
N ILE A 29 -5.53 -1.04 0.90
CA ILE A 29 -4.34 -1.79 1.32
C ILE A 29 -3.96 -2.70 0.15
N ILE A 30 -2.93 -2.32 -0.61
CA ILE A 30 -2.40 -3.16 -1.68
C ILE A 30 -1.56 -4.26 -1.01
N LYS A 31 -2.05 -5.50 -1.07
CA LYS A 31 -1.31 -6.66 -0.60
C LYS A 31 -0.33 -7.07 -1.70
N VAL A 32 0.89 -6.56 -1.62
CA VAL A 32 1.99 -6.95 -2.52
C VAL A 32 2.62 -8.23 -1.98
N SER A 33 2.58 -9.30 -2.77
CA SER A 33 3.30 -10.54 -2.50
C SER A 33 4.75 -10.43 -2.98
N PRO A 34 5.70 -11.18 -2.37
CA PRO A 34 7.06 -11.25 -2.87
C PRO A 34 7.08 -11.79 -4.30
N ASN A 35 7.70 -11.03 -5.20
CA ASN A 35 8.04 -11.47 -6.55
C ASN A 35 9.58 -11.56 -6.63
N PRO A 36 10.16 -12.62 -7.22
CA PRO A 36 11.63 -12.74 -7.34
C PRO A 36 12.31 -11.50 -7.94
N GLU A 37 11.63 -10.76 -8.82
CA GLU A 37 12.17 -9.52 -9.41
C GLU A 37 12.14 -8.30 -8.47
N ASN A 38 11.31 -8.30 -7.42
CA ASN A 38 11.11 -7.15 -6.50
C ASN A 38 11.44 -7.47 -5.03
N ILE A 39 12.06 -8.62 -4.79
CA ILE A 39 12.35 -9.18 -3.46
C ILE A 39 13.29 -8.29 -2.64
N ASN A 40 14.18 -7.55 -3.30
CA ASN A 40 15.18 -6.70 -2.65
C ASN A 40 14.65 -5.33 -2.21
N ASP A 41 13.54 -4.88 -2.78
CA ASP A 41 13.07 -3.50 -2.63
C ASP A 41 12.01 -3.33 -1.53
N ASN A 42 11.47 -4.44 -1.02
CA ASN A 42 10.31 -4.43 -0.12
C ASN A 42 10.53 -5.30 1.13
N ILE A 43 10.08 -4.78 2.27
CA ILE A 43 9.99 -5.54 3.53
C ILE A 43 8.54 -5.97 3.71
N TYR A 44 8.31 -7.26 3.91
CA TYR A 44 6.97 -7.84 3.99
C TYR A 44 6.56 -8.00 5.44
N LYS A 45 5.34 -7.56 5.75
CA LYS A 45 4.78 -7.65 7.10
C LYS A 45 3.75 -8.77 7.16
N ASP A 46 3.89 -9.68 8.13
CA ASP A 46 2.92 -10.75 8.35
C ASP A 46 1.71 -10.28 9.19
N LYS A 47 0.78 -11.21 9.43
CA LYS A 47 -0.40 -10.95 10.28
C LYS A 47 -0.07 -10.84 11.77
N ALA A 48 1.09 -11.31 12.20
CA ALA A 48 1.56 -11.25 13.58
C ALA A 48 2.44 -10.01 13.86
N ASN A 49 2.48 -9.05 12.93
CA ASN A 49 3.30 -7.83 12.97
C ASN A 49 4.82 -8.04 12.88
N ASN A 50 5.28 -9.20 12.42
CA ASN A 50 6.69 -9.43 12.14
C ASN A 50 7.05 -8.92 10.73
N CYS A 51 8.26 -8.41 10.58
CA CYS A 51 8.82 -7.94 9.33
C CYS A 51 9.83 -8.94 8.79
N PHE A 52 9.66 -9.38 7.55
CA PHE A 52 10.52 -10.34 6.87
C PHE A 52 11.10 -9.74 5.58
N LYS A 53 12.33 -10.14 5.28
CA LYS A 53 12.96 -9.92 3.99
C LYS A 53 13.16 -11.28 3.34
N TYR A 54 12.66 -11.45 2.14
CA TYR A 54 12.89 -12.66 1.36
C TYR A 54 14.19 -12.51 0.58
N GLU A 55 14.89 -13.61 0.34
CA GLU A 55 16.02 -13.68 -0.57
C GLU A 55 15.72 -14.81 -1.57
N SER A 56 15.93 -14.55 -2.86
CA SER A 56 15.78 -15.55 -3.90
C SER A 56 17.15 -16.09 -4.30
N GLU A 57 17.31 -17.40 -4.25
CA GLU A 57 18.48 -18.09 -4.76
C GLU A 57 18.13 -18.75 -6.10
N GLU A 58 18.92 -18.47 -7.15
CA GLU A 58 18.77 -19.15 -8.43
C GLU A 58 19.39 -20.55 -8.35
N VAL A 59 18.55 -21.57 -8.53
CA VAL A 59 18.99 -22.96 -8.56
C VAL A 59 18.91 -23.53 -9.98
N PRO A 60 19.85 -24.39 -10.39
CA PRO A 60 19.74 -25.09 -11.66
C PRO A 60 18.50 -25.98 -11.66
N CYS A 61 17.69 -25.92 -12.73
CA CYS A 61 16.55 -26.80 -12.90
C CYS A 61 17.02 -28.26 -12.91
N GLY A 62 16.75 -29.00 -11.83
CA GLY A 62 17.04 -30.42 -11.74
C GLY A 62 16.24 -31.20 -12.77
N SER A 63 16.87 -32.20 -13.40
CA SER A 63 16.22 -33.11 -14.35
C SER A 63 15.22 -34.07 -13.70
N ASP A 64 15.27 -34.21 -12.37
CA ASP A 64 14.35 -35.04 -11.60
C ASP A 64 13.38 -34.18 -10.79
N ASN A 65 12.13 -34.64 -10.72
CA ASN A 65 10.98 -34.00 -10.06
C ASN A 65 11.09 -33.93 -8.53
N SER A 66 12.30 -33.78 -7.97
CA SER A 66 12.48 -33.52 -6.55
C SER A 66 12.04 -32.10 -6.27
N PHE A 67 10.79 -31.96 -5.82
CA PHE A 67 10.21 -30.74 -5.31
C PHE A 67 11.18 -30.09 -4.31
N PHE A 68 11.82 -29.00 -4.73
CA PHE A 68 12.56 -28.16 -3.81
C PHE A 68 11.57 -27.63 -2.77
N SER A 69 11.76 -28.06 -1.53
CA SER A 69 10.99 -27.56 -0.40
C SER A 69 11.34 -26.10 -0.22
N ILE A 70 10.43 -25.21 -0.63
CA ILE A 70 10.51 -23.77 -0.34
C ILE A 70 10.64 -23.68 1.18
N GLN A 71 11.80 -23.22 1.67
CA GLN A 71 12.04 -23.09 3.11
C GLN A 71 11.08 -22.05 3.70
N ASN A 72 10.54 -22.42 4.87
CA ASN A 72 9.54 -21.69 5.63
C ASN A 72 10.14 -20.58 6.48
#